data_AF-A0A815GS04-F1
#
_entry.id   AF-A0A815GS04-F1
#
_cell.length_a   1.000
_cell.length_b   1.000
_cell.length_c   1.000
_cell.angle_alpha   90.00
_cell.angle_beta   90.00
_cell.angle_gamma   90.00
#
_symmetry.space_group_name_H-M   'P 1'
#
loop_
_entity.id
_entity.type
_entity.pdbx_description
1 polymer ?
#
loop_
_entity_poly.entity_id
_entity_poly.type
_entity_poly.pdbx_seq_one_letter_code
_entity_poly.pdbx_strand_id
1 'polypeptide(L)'
;MIATLGRSSLMRSLQSFELDDNCTLAERRTGGQLLFDRIPRLTHIRISLWHFDQCIHLLNQLGSQLHSFIVTIGSVSKHGPILSSKMRSIWCPNLKQMTMTIYQNCSNYEPCISLLQRLSNVEYLTLLLAIDEDSTTLNHFIDGFVLEKNILPYMSHLHQFSFHIRSMLKNASHITIDRIRQSFLRQQQPFDCVLDHFNNNSGQCQIYSLPFIGTRLDFVSNRFPLFDINKTFSNVTTLLLFDDVKPFESIFFEHVARALPRLKTLEIINQLEQREKTTTMKTNINFAHLAVLILYDIHIDYAKQFLCQMDLSSLIELAINKDILLTIVAQNHPQARDNCSRVETLLTSKPLDESIDPIQNFFPLA
;
A
#
# COMPACT_ATOMS: atom_id res chain seq x y z
N MET A 1 -10.02 -23.77 1.60
CA MET A 1 -9.46 -25.14 1.57
C MET A 1 -8.31 -25.20 2.57
N ILE A 2 -8.47 -25.92 3.68
CA ILE A 2 -7.42 -26.03 4.72
C ILE A 2 -6.29 -26.86 4.13
N ALA A 3 -5.13 -26.26 3.85
CA ALA A 3 -3.95 -27.00 3.47
C ALA A 3 -3.38 -27.71 4.71
N THR A 4 -3.92 -28.88 5.05
CA THR A 4 -3.18 -29.88 5.81
C THR A 4 -2.06 -30.38 4.90
N LEU A 5 -0.88 -29.73 4.97
CA LEU A 5 0.34 -30.21 4.34
C LEU A 5 0.67 -31.59 4.93
N GLY A 6 0.36 -32.62 4.15
CA GLY A 6 0.66 -34.02 4.46
C GLY A 6 2.16 -34.20 4.69
N ARG A 7 2.50 -34.81 5.82
CA ARG A 7 3.86 -35.27 6.14
C ARG A 7 4.28 -36.34 5.12
N SER A 8 5.20 -36.05 4.21
CA SER A 8 6.30 -36.97 3.84
C SER A 8 7.26 -36.33 2.81
N SER A 9 8.55 -36.63 3.00
CA SER A 9 9.75 -36.46 2.14
C SER A 9 10.04 -35.16 1.37
N LEU A 10 9.06 -34.39 0.88
CA LEU A 10 9.27 -33.19 0.04
C LEU A 10 9.83 -31.97 0.82
N MET A 11 9.58 -31.91 2.13
CA MET A 11 9.95 -30.77 2.99
C MET A 11 11.44 -30.70 3.33
N ARG A 12 12.31 -31.63 2.90
CA ARG A 12 13.74 -31.62 3.31
C ARG A 12 14.64 -30.71 2.46
N SER A 13 14.14 -30.18 1.34
CA SER A 13 14.93 -29.39 0.38
C SER A 13 14.38 -27.99 0.09
N LEU A 14 13.35 -27.52 0.80
CA LEU A 14 12.85 -26.16 0.62
C LEU A 14 13.89 -25.14 1.08
N GLN A 15 14.39 -24.34 0.13
CA GLN A 15 15.29 -23.20 0.38
C GLN A 15 14.54 -21.87 0.46
N SER A 16 13.36 -21.81 -0.17
CA SER A 16 12.47 -20.65 -0.22
C SER A 16 11.03 -21.05 0.09
N PHE A 17 10.28 -20.16 0.76
CA PHE A 17 8.87 -20.37 1.11
C PHE A 17 8.09 -19.05 1.00
N GLU A 18 6.90 -19.09 0.40
CA GLU A 18 6.02 -17.92 0.15
C GLU A 18 4.60 -18.28 0.63
N LEU A 19 3.94 -17.43 1.43
CA LEU A 19 2.50 -17.58 1.72
C LEU A 19 1.74 -16.27 1.54
N ASP A 20 0.67 -16.40 0.74
CA ASP A 20 -0.30 -15.42 0.23
C ASP A 20 -1.22 -14.85 1.31
N ASP A 21 -1.88 -13.72 1.01
CA ASP A 21 -2.82 -12.96 1.86
C ASP A 21 -4.03 -13.80 2.32
N ASN A 22 -4.32 -14.92 1.64
CA ASN A 22 -5.39 -15.87 2.00
C ASN A 22 -4.94 -17.02 2.92
N CYS A 23 -3.64 -17.14 3.21
CA CYS A 23 -3.14 -18.20 4.08
C CYS A 23 -3.18 -17.75 5.55
N THR A 24 -4.33 -17.99 6.18
CA THR A 24 -4.42 -18.08 7.63
C THR A 24 -3.65 -19.33 8.07
N LEU A 25 -2.41 -19.15 8.54
CA LEU A 25 -1.73 -20.19 9.31
C LEU A 25 -2.64 -20.52 10.49
N ALA A 26 -3.19 -21.74 10.50
CA ALA A 26 -4.19 -22.12 11.48
C ALA A 26 -3.66 -21.84 12.89
N GLU A 27 -4.28 -20.90 13.58
CA GLU A 27 -4.20 -20.77 15.03
C GLU A 27 -4.66 -22.13 15.59
N ARG A 28 -3.70 -23.02 15.89
CA ARG A 28 -4.00 -24.04 16.88
C ARG A 28 -4.38 -23.26 18.14
N ARG A 29 -5.58 -23.52 18.65
CA ARG A 29 -6.20 -22.93 19.85
C ARG A 29 -5.42 -23.25 21.14
N THR A 30 -4.13 -22.96 21.12
CA THR A 30 -3.16 -23.05 22.20
C THR A 30 -2.27 -21.80 22.09
N GLY A 31 -2.84 -20.63 22.41
CA GLY A 31 -2.07 -19.45 22.79
C GLY A 31 -1.21 -18.74 21.72
N GLY A 32 -1.67 -18.66 20.46
CA GLY A 32 -1.15 -17.71 19.48
C GLY A 32 0.29 -17.92 18.99
N GLN A 33 0.91 -19.07 19.24
CA GLN A 33 2.26 -19.37 18.74
C GLN A 33 2.19 -20.14 17.42
N LEU A 34 2.72 -19.53 16.35
CA LEU A 34 3.13 -20.26 15.16
C LEU A 34 4.21 -21.26 15.56
N LEU A 35 3.95 -22.55 15.48
CA LEU A 35 4.93 -23.60 15.81
C LEU A 35 5.26 -24.39 14.55
N PHE A 36 6.50 -24.24 14.08
CA PHE A 36 7.01 -25.10 13.04
C PHE A 36 7.79 -26.27 13.66
N ASP A 37 7.14 -27.42 13.80
CA ASP A 37 7.66 -28.55 14.58
C ASP A 37 8.94 -29.20 14.01
N ARG A 38 9.26 -29.03 12.71
CA ARG A 38 10.51 -29.48 12.05
C ARG A 38 10.75 -28.68 10.77
N ILE A 39 11.58 -27.64 10.83
CA ILE A 39 11.79 -26.72 9.70
C ILE A 39 13.00 -27.20 8.87
N PRO A 40 12.89 -27.35 7.54
CA PRO A 40 14.07 -27.36 6.66
C PRO A 40 14.93 -26.11 6.84
N ARG A 41 16.14 -26.08 6.28
CA ARG A 41 16.98 -24.88 6.20
C ARG A 41 16.32 -23.80 5.32
N LEU A 42 15.31 -23.12 5.86
CA LEU A 42 14.67 -21.97 5.22
C LEU A 42 15.61 -20.78 5.37
N THR A 43 16.17 -20.36 4.25
CA THR A 43 17.08 -19.21 4.19
C THR A 43 16.40 -17.98 3.59
N HIS A 44 15.31 -18.16 2.85
CA HIS A 44 14.55 -17.09 2.20
C HIS A 44 13.06 -17.23 2.52
N ILE A 45 12.46 -16.20 3.12
CA ILE A 45 11.03 -16.20 3.44
C ILE A 45 10.37 -14.94 2.89
N ARG A 46 9.19 -15.12 2.29
CA ARG A 46 8.25 -14.06 1.97
C ARG A 46 6.88 -14.36 2.56
N ILE A 47 6.34 -13.45 3.38
CA ILE A 47 5.10 -13.72 4.14
C ILE A 47 4.28 -12.45 4.39
N SER A 48 2.96 -12.58 4.32
CA SER A 48 2.01 -11.60 4.84
C SER A 48 1.51 -12.01 6.23
N LEU A 49 1.53 -11.07 7.19
CA LEU A 49 1.10 -11.27 8.57
C LEU A 49 0.09 -10.19 8.95
N TRP A 50 -0.95 -10.56 9.70
CA TRP A 50 -1.91 -9.56 10.15
C TRP A 50 -1.36 -8.74 11.33
N HIS A 51 -0.59 -9.39 12.21
CA HIS A 51 -0.07 -8.75 13.42
C HIS A 51 1.45 -8.79 13.51
N PHE A 52 2.04 -7.67 13.94
CA PHE A 52 3.49 -7.53 14.09
C PHE A 52 4.12 -8.52 15.08
N ASP A 53 3.42 -8.96 16.12
CA ASP A 53 3.92 -9.93 17.10
C ASP A 53 4.17 -11.33 16.49
N GLN A 54 3.40 -11.70 15.47
CA GLN A 54 3.63 -12.91 14.67
C GLN A 54 5.00 -12.87 13.98
N CYS A 55 5.40 -11.69 13.50
CA CYS A 55 6.73 -11.48 12.89
C CYS A 55 7.84 -11.73 13.91
N ILE A 56 7.68 -11.21 15.14
CA ILE A 56 8.63 -11.42 16.23
C ILE A 56 8.73 -12.90 16.61
N HIS A 57 7.60 -13.61 16.67
CA HIS A 57 7.60 -15.05 16.93
C HIS A 57 8.33 -15.83 15.83
N LEU A 58 8.11 -15.48 14.56
CA LEU A 58 8.77 -16.11 13.43
C LEU A 58 10.30 -15.89 13.46
N LEU A 59 10.74 -14.65 13.71
CA LEU A 59 12.16 -14.33 13.77
C LEU A 59 12.86 -15.00 14.95
N ASN A 60 12.20 -15.16 16.11
CA ASN A 60 12.78 -15.91 17.23
C ASN A 60 12.98 -17.41 16.89
N GLN A 61 12.15 -17.98 16.01
CA GLN A 61 12.26 -19.39 15.63
C GLN A 61 13.23 -19.62 14.47
N LEU A 62 13.26 -18.72 13.49
CA LEU A 62 13.95 -18.91 12.22
C LEU A 62 15.14 -17.97 12.01
N GLY A 63 15.28 -16.91 12.81
CA GLY A 63 16.23 -15.83 12.59
C GLY A 63 17.69 -16.29 12.40
N SER A 64 18.10 -17.34 13.10
CA SER A 64 19.45 -17.91 12.97
C SER A 64 19.75 -18.56 11.61
N GLN A 65 18.72 -18.88 10.81
CA GLN A 65 18.87 -19.56 9.52
C GLN A 65 18.62 -18.62 8.33
N LEU A 66 17.87 -17.53 8.56
CA LEU A 66 17.45 -16.62 7.50
C LEU A 66 18.61 -15.82 6.92
N HIS A 67 18.64 -15.73 5.60
CA HIS A 67 19.50 -14.87 4.80
C HIS A 67 18.72 -13.71 4.19
N SER A 68 17.46 -13.95 3.79
CA SER A 68 16.55 -12.94 3.27
C SER A 68 15.15 -13.07 3.87
N PHE A 69 14.53 -11.95 4.21
CA PHE A 69 13.20 -11.91 4.80
C PHE A 69 12.36 -10.76 4.26
N ILE A 70 11.28 -11.10 3.54
CA ILE A 70 10.29 -10.16 3.03
C ILE A 70 9.00 -10.35 3.83
N VAL A 71 8.54 -9.28 4.48
CA VAL A 71 7.35 -9.34 5.33
C VAL A 71 6.42 -8.17 5.04
N THR A 72 5.13 -8.48 4.86
CA THR A 72 4.04 -7.52 4.84
C THR A 72 3.24 -7.66 6.12
N ILE A 73 2.96 -6.56 6.81
CA ILE A 73 2.29 -6.55 8.11
C ILE A 73 1.05 -5.66 8.02
N GLY A 74 -0.12 -6.22 8.34
CA GLY A 74 -1.41 -5.52 8.29
C GLY A 74 -1.66 -4.58 9.46
N SER A 75 -1.10 -4.86 10.64
CA SER A 75 -1.30 -4.04 11.84
C SER A 75 -0.17 -4.16 12.86
N VAL A 76 0.17 -3.03 13.49
CA VAL A 76 1.08 -2.96 14.63
C VAL A 76 0.29 -2.58 15.88
N SER A 77 0.17 -3.51 16.82
CA SER A 77 -0.65 -3.32 18.03
C SER A 77 -0.13 -2.18 18.92
N LYS A 78 -1.05 -1.50 19.63
CA LYS A 78 -0.72 -0.41 20.58
C LYS A 78 0.07 -0.84 21.82
N HIS A 79 0.23 -2.14 22.08
CA HIS A 79 0.89 -2.68 23.28
C HIS A 79 2.44 -2.68 23.20
N GLY A 80 3.03 -1.53 22.87
CA GLY A 80 4.47 -1.34 22.69
C GLY A 80 5.38 -1.85 23.83
N PRO A 81 5.04 -1.70 25.13
CA PRO A 81 5.92 -2.11 26.23
C PRO A 81 6.10 -3.63 26.36
N ILE A 82 5.08 -4.42 26.04
CA ILE A 82 5.15 -5.89 26.13
C ILE A 82 5.99 -6.43 24.97
N LEU A 83 5.86 -5.84 23.78
CA LEU A 83 6.61 -6.21 22.58
C LEU A 83 8.11 -5.94 22.72
N SER A 84 8.50 -4.81 23.33
CA SER A 84 9.92 -4.45 23.51
C SER A 84 10.68 -5.46 24.39
N SER A 85 10.00 -6.06 25.38
CA SER A 85 10.59 -7.12 26.20
C SER A 85 10.86 -8.40 25.41
N LYS A 86 9.93 -8.80 24.52
CA LYS A 86 10.05 -9.96 23.62
C LYS A 86 11.11 -9.78 22.53
N MET A 87 11.50 -8.55 22.22
CA MET A 87 12.52 -8.26 21.21
C MET A 87 13.95 -8.49 21.67
N ARG A 88 14.20 -8.55 22.98
CA ARG A 88 15.56 -8.73 23.52
C ARG A 88 16.20 -10.07 23.11
N SER A 89 15.41 -11.07 22.73
CA SER A 89 15.87 -12.39 22.34
C SER A 89 16.08 -12.59 20.84
N ILE A 90 15.72 -11.61 20.01
CA ILE A 90 15.80 -11.78 18.55
C ILE A 90 17.26 -11.75 18.12
N TRP A 91 17.70 -12.83 17.48
CA TRP A 91 19.06 -12.98 16.97
C TRP A 91 19.01 -13.54 15.55
N CYS A 92 19.38 -12.69 14.60
CA CYS A 92 19.38 -13.01 13.16
C CYS A 92 20.80 -12.82 12.58
N PRO A 93 21.78 -13.66 12.94
CA PRO A 93 23.19 -13.51 12.54
C PRO A 93 23.41 -13.55 11.03
N ASN A 94 22.60 -14.34 10.31
CA ASN A 94 22.79 -14.60 8.88
C ASN A 94 21.91 -13.71 7.99
N LEU A 95 21.01 -12.91 8.56
CA LEU A 95 20.05 -12.12 7.79
C LEU A 95 20.77 -10.93 7.13
N LYS A 96 20.91 -10.99 5.81
CA LYS A 96 21.56 -9.95 5.00
C LYS A 96 20.58 -9.04 4.30
N GLN A 97 19.39 -9.53 3.96
CA GLN A 97 18.39 -8.77 3.22
C GLN A 97 17.07 -8.77 3.96
N MET A 98 16.45 -7.59 4.08
CA MET A 98 15.13 -7.46 4.66
C MET A 98 14.26 -6.48 3.87
N THR A 99 13.02 -6.87 3.61
CA THR A 99 11.97 -5.97 3.15
C THR A 99 10.85 -6.00 4.17
N MET A 100 10.56 -4.87 4.81
CA MET A 100 9.46 -4.74 5.75
C MET A 100 8.44 -3.76 5.18
N THR A 101 7.20 -4.22 5.09
CA THR A 101 6.08 -3.45 4.55
C THR A 101 4.96 -3.39 5.58
N ILE A 102 4.51 -2.19 5.90
CA ILE A 102 3.44 -1.93 6.87
C ILE A 102 2.55 -0.84 6.27
N TYR A 103 1.43 -1.22 5.65
CA TYR A 103 0.57 -0.27 4.92
C TYR A 103 -0.65 0.23 5.70
N GLN A 104 -0.99 -0.40 6.83
CA GLN A 104 -2.23 -0.12 7.56
C GLN A 104 -2.04 -0.11 9.08
N ASN A 105 -2.81 0.74 9.75
CA ASN A 105 -3.05 0.72 11.19
C ASN A 105 -1.77 0.74 12.06
N CYS A 106 -0.73 1.42 11.60
CA CYS A 106 0.47 1.64 12.40
C CYS A 106 0.36 2.98 13.13
N SER A 107 -0.33 2.99 14.27
CA SER A 107 -0.33 4.17 15.15
C SER A 107 0.93 4.27 16.02
N ASN A 108 1.69 3.16 16.15
CA ASN A 108 2.93 3.10 16.90
C ASN A 108 4.00 2.31 16.15
N TYR A 109 5.03 3.00 15.66
CA TYR A 109 6.15 2.41 14.91
C TYR A 109 7.35 2.03 15.79
N GLU A 110 7.35 2.35 17.09
CA GLU A 110 8.45 2.02 18.02
C GLU A 110 8.81 0.53 18.06
N PRO A 111 7.85 -0.42 17.98
CA PRO A 111 8.17 -1.84 17.86
C PRO A 111 9.01 -2.15 16.61
N CYS A 112 8.74 -1.48 15.50
CA CYS A 112 9.46 -1.67 14.24
C CYS A 112 10.89 -1.16 14.37
N ILE A 113 11.08 0.04 14.96
CA ILE A 113 12.42 0.59 15.25
C ILE A 113 13.19 -0.35 16.16
N SER A 114 12.59 -0.80 17.26
CA SER A 114 13.22 -1.70 18.23
C SER A 114 13.66 -3.03 17.59
N LEU A 115 12.89 -3.55 16.64
CA LEU A 115 13.29 -4.71 15.85
C LEU A 115 14.49 -4.38 14.94
N LEU A 116 14.41 -3.31 14.16
CA LEU A 116 15.47 -2.92 13.22
C LEU A 116 16.81 -2.68 13.94
N GLN A 117 16.79 -2.11 15.15
CA GLN A 117 17.98 -1.93 15.99
C GLN A 117 18.70 -3.24 16.36
N ARG A 118 18.02 -4.39 16.26
CA ARG A 118 18.60 -5.71 16.53
C ARG A 118 19.17 -6.39 15.29
N LEU A 119 18.88 -5.87 14.10
CA LEU A 119 19.23 -6.50 12.83
C LEU A 119 20.53 -5.91 12.25
N SER A 120 21.59 -5.87 13.07
CA SER A 120 22.85 -5.22 12.73
C SER A 120 23.63 -5.86 11.57
N ASN A 121 23.30 -7.09 11.19
CA ASN A 121 23.92 -7.83 10.08
C ASN A 121 23.24 -7.62 8.73
N VAL A 122 22.10 -6.91 8.71
CA VAL A 122 21.39 -6.59 7.47
C VAL A 122 22.24 -5.63 6.65
N GLU A 123 22.50 -6.02 5.40
CA GLU A 123 23.26 -5.26 4.42
C GLU A 123 22.33 -4.49 3.47
N TYR A 124 21.12 -5.01 3.23
CA TYR A 124 20.12 -4.41 2.35
C TYR A 124 18.77 -4.34 3.06
N LEU A 125 18.29 -3.13 3.32
CA LEU A 125 16.99 -2.89 3.94
C LEU A 125 16.07 -2.14 2.97
N THR A 126 14.88 -2.68 2.75
CA THR A 126 13.73 -1.97 2.20
C THR A 126 12.68 -1.75 3.27
N LEU A 127 12.30 -0.50 3.53
CA LEU A 127 11.29 -0.14 4.54
C LEU A 127 10.14 0.65 3.91
N LEU A 128 8.98 0.02 3.80
CA LEU A 128 7.74 0.65 3.32
C LEU A 128 6.80 0.80 4.52
N LEU A 129 6.61 2.01 5.01
CA LEU A 129 5.93 2.27 6.28
C LEU A 129 4.84 3.33 6.09
N ALA A 130 3.63 2.99 6.51
CA ALA A 130 2.50 3.90 6.55
C ALA A 130 2.06 4.10 8.00
N ILE A 131 2.24 5.32 8.50
CA ILE A 131 1.92 5.72 9.86
C ILE A 131 0.61 6.51 9.83
N ASP A 132 -0.39 6.01 10.51
CA ASP A 132 -1.70 6.66 10.60
C ASP A 132 -1.73 7.65 11.76
N GLU A 133 -2.70 8.56 11.74
CA GLU A 133 -2.87 9.56 12.80
C GLU A 133 -3.23 8.85 14.11
N ASP A 134 -2.36 8.95 15.12
CA ASP A 134 -2.74 8.55 16.48
C ASP A 134 -3.45 9.73 17.16
N SER A 135 -4.70 9.51 17.58
CA SER A 135 -5.49 10.52 18.26
C SER A 135 -4.92 10.93 19.62
N THR A 136 -3.95 10.17 20.17
CA THR A 136 -3.50 10.28 21.56
C THR A 136 -2.11 10.89 21.76
N THR A 137 -1.32 11.12 20.72
CA THR A 137 0.08 11.57 20.85
C THR A 137 0.45 12.70 19.89
N LEU A 138 1.56 13.41 20.19
CA LEU A 138 2.15 14.40 19.29
C LEU A 138 2.50 13.73 17.94
N ASN A 139 2.29 14.47 16.84
CA ASN A 139 2.62 14.08 15.46
C ASN A 139 3.80 13.11 15.35
N HIS A 140 3.48 11.83 15.23
CA HIS A 140 4.44 10.77 15.01
C HIS A 140 4.92 10.82 13.56
N PHE A 141 5.92 11.66 13.33
CA PHE A 141 6.56 11.87 12.04
C PHE A 141 7.97 11.28 12.06
N ILE A 142 8.31 10.43 11.10
CA ILE A 142 9.67 9.90 10.93
C ILE A 142 10.38 10.73 9.86
N ASP A 143 11.29 11.59 10.30
CA ASP A 143 12.18 12.36 9.44
C ASP A 143 13.59 11.77 9.40
N GLY A 144 14.51 12.45 8.72
CA GLY A 144 15.89 11.99 8.58
C GLY A 144 16.62 11.94 9.92
N PHE A 145 16.28 12.81 10.88
CA PHE A 145 16.88 12.79 12.22
C PHE A 145 16.41 11.58 13.03
N VAL A 146 15.14 11.21 12.92
CA VAL A 146 14.62 10.00 13.59
C VAL A 146 15.32 8.75 13.04
N LEU A 147 15.48 8.65 11.71
CA LEU A 147 16.22 7.55 11.08
C LEU A 147 17.69 7.52 11.53
N GLU A 148 18.38 8.67 11.49
CA GLU A 148 19.79 8.82 11.88
C GLU A 148 20.02 8.54 13.37
N LYS A 149 19.06 8.82 14.25
CA LYS A 149 19.21 8.59 15.68
C LYS A 149 18.84 7.17 16.09
N ASN A 150 17.78 6.62 15.50
CA ASN A 150 17.12 5.43 16.04
C ASN A 150 17.31 4.16 15.20
N ILE A 151 17.67 4.26 13.92
CA ILE A 151 17.79 3.08 13.04
C ILE A 151 19.22 2.93 12.55
N LEU A 152 19.73 3.93 11.82
CA LEU A 152 20.99 3.82 11.08
C LEU A 152 22.22 3.48 11.94
N PRO A 153 22.41 4.04 13.16
CA PRO A 153 23.59 3.72 13.98
C PRO A 153 23.67 2.27 14.43
N TYR A 154 22.53 1.57 14.43
CA TYR A 154 22.42 0.18 14.88
C TYR A 154 22.58 -0.83 13.73
N MET A 155 22.58 -0.36 12.48
CA MET A 155 22.71 -1.19 11.27
C MET A 155 24.09 -0.97 10.62
N SER A 156 25.14 -1.34 11.35
CA SER A 156 26.53 -1.05 10.97
C SER A 156 26.99 -1.68 9.64
N HIS A 157 26.30 -2.73 9.16
CA HIS A 157 26.61 -3.41 7.90
C HIS A 157 25.73 -2.93 6.74
N LEU A 158 24.84 -1.95 6.96
CA LEU A 158 23.89 -1.51 5.95
C LEU A 158 24.64 -0.83 4.79
N HIS A 159 24.62 -1.48 3.64
CA HIS A 159 25.20 -0.97 2.38
C HIS A 159 24.16 -0.22 1.56
N GLN A 160 22.91 -0.69 1.59
CA GLN A 160 21.81 -0.06 0.88
C GLN A 160 20.58 0.01 1.77
N PHE A 161 20.02 1.22 1.85
CA PHE A 161 18.76 1.47 2.51
C PHE A 161 17.79 2.04 1.47
N SER A 162 16.61 1.48 1.31
CA SER A 162 15.57 2.04 0.45
C SER A 162 14.30 2.15 1.27
N PHE A 163 13.59 3.27 1.15
CA PHE A 163 12.42 3.51 1.98
C PHE A 163 11.32 4.26 1.26
N HIS A 164 10.10 4.08 1.76
CA HIS A 164 8.94 4.93 1.51
C HIS A 164 8.16 5.02 2.81
N ILE A 165 8.16 6.21 3.40
CA ILE A 165 7.52 6.49 4.68
C ILE A 165 6.39 7.48 4.42
N ARG A 166 5.16 7.04 4.64
CA ARG A 166 3.96 7.86 4.68
C ARG A 166 3.61 8.14 6.14
N SER A 167 3.31 9.38 6.47
CA SER A 167 2.84 9.77 7.80
C SER A 167 1.63 10.67 7.66
N MET A 168 0.52 10.29 8.28
CA MET A 168 -0.63 11.16 8.49
C MET A 168 -0.32 12.12 9.65
N LEU A 169 -0.61 13.40 9.43
CA LEU A 169 -0.20 14.49 10.31
C LEU A 169 -1.42 15.23 10.82
N LYS A 170 -1.49 15.44 12.14
CA LYS A 170 -2.43 16.37 12.77
C LYS A 170 -1.79 17.74 12.86
N ASN A 171 -2.49 18.83 12.59
CA ASN A 171 -1.89 20.18 12.63
C ASN A 171 -0.61 20.27 11.76
N ALA A 172 -0.71 19.87 10.49
CA ALA A 172 0.42 19.81 9.56
C ALA A 172 1.09 21.18 9.27
N SER A 173 0.51 22.29 9.74
CA SER A 173 0.98 23.66 9.54
C SER A 173 2.39 23.94 10.07
N HIS A 174 2.88 23.16 11.03
CA HIS A 174 4.21 23.35 11.61
C HIS A 174 5.34 22.57 10.90
N ILE A 175 4.99 21.73 9.92
CA ILE A 175 5.93 20.92 9.15
C ILE A 175 6.10 21.58 7.79
N THR A 176 7.36 21.71 7.33
CA THR A 176 7.69 22.28 6.02
C THR A 176 8.58 21.33 5.25
N ILE A 177 8.45 21.33 3.93
CA ILE A 177 9.27 20.51 3.03
C ILE A 177 10.77 20.81 3.23
N ASP A 178 11.14 22.07 3.42
CA ASP A 178 12.54 22.45 3.62
C ASP A 178 13.13 21.86 4.90
N ARG A 179 12.36 21.84 5.99
CA ARG A 179 12.79 21.21 7.25
C ARG A 179 12.98 19.71 7.08
N ILE A 180 12.09 19.05 6.32
CA ILE A 180 12.21 17.63 6.01
C ILE A 180 13.48 17.40 5.20
N ARG A 181 13.68 18.16 4.12
CA ARG A 181 14.89 18.04 3.29
C ARG A 181 16.18 18.26 4.09
N GLN A 182 16.18 19.25 4.98
CA GLN A 182 17.32 19.50 5.88
C GLN A 182 17.65 18.30 6.77
N SER A 183 16.65 17.58 7.28
CA SER A 183 16.86 16.40 8.11
C SER A 183 17.55 15.23 7.39
N PHE A 184 17.47 15.18 6.06
CA PHE A 184 18.07 14.14 5.23
C PHE A 184 19.39 14.54 4.59
N LEU A 185 19.89 15.77 4.77
CA LEU A 185 21.13 16.25 4.13
C LEU A 185 22.36 15.39 4.42
N ARG A 186 22.38 14.69 5.57
CA ARG A 186 23.47 13.79 5.96
C ARG A 186 23.37 12.41 5.31
N GLN A 187 22.17 12.00 4.92
CA GLN A 187 21.94 10.77 4.20
C GLN A 187 22.35 11.04 2.75
N GLN A 188 23.54 10.60 2.35
CA GLN A 188 24.12 10.81 1.01
C GLN A 188 23.38 10.03 -0.10
N GLN A 189 22.09 9.77 0.09
CA GLN A 189 21.23 8.99 -0.78
C GLN A 189 20.17 9.91 -1.41
N PRO A 190 19.87 9.76 -2.71
CA PRO A 190 18.80 10.52 -3.34
C PRO A 190 17.43 10.12 -2.77
N PHE A 191 16.66 11.12 -2.36
CA PHE A 191 15.29 11.00 -1.87
C PHE A 191 14.44 12.15 -2.40
N ASP A 192 13.13 12.02 -2.29
CA ASP A 192 12.21 13.15 -2.43
C ASP A 192 11.13 13.09 -1.35
N CYS A 193 10.40 14.19 -1.21
CA CYS A 193 9.29 14.27 -0.26
C CYS A 193 8.16 15.15 -0.78
N VAL A 194 6.96 14.82 -0.30
CA VAL A 194 5.72 15.54 -0.59
C VAL A 194 5.05 15.84 0.73
N LEU A 195 4.50 17.04 0.85
CA LEU A 195 3.69 17.46 1.98
C LEU A 195 2.34 17.95 1.46
N ASP A 196 1.30 17.21 1.85
CA ASP A 196 -0.08 17.52 1.55
C ASP A 196 -0.78 18.09 2.78
N HIS A 197 -1.66 19.05 2.53
CA HIS A 197 -2.51 19.65 3.54
C HIS A 197 -3.96 19.43 3.11
N PHE A 198 -4.69 18.71 3.95
CA PHE A 198 -6.10 18.43 3.79
C PHE A 198 -6.93 19.39 4.63
N ASN A 199 -8.26 19.30 4.57
CA ASN A 199 -9.10 20.09 5.47
C ASN A 199 -8.88 19.69 6.94
N ASN A 200 -9.39 20.52 7.86
CA ASN A 200 -9.34 20.29 9.32
C ASN A 200 -7.92 20.28 9.91
N ASN A 201 -6.98 21.02 9.31
CA ASN A 201 -5.57 21.07 9.71
C ASN A 201 -4.84 19.72 9.66
N SER A 202 -5.44 18.70 9.04
CA SER A 202 -4.77 17.43 8.80
C SER A 202 -3.87 17.53 7.57
N GLY A 203 -2.96 16.58 7.43
CA GLY A 203 -2.08 16.51 6.28
C GLY A 203 -1.41 15.17 6.18
N GLN A 204 -0.55 15.06 5.19
CA GLN A 204 0.23 13.87 4.96
C GLN A 204 1.62 14.26 4.50
N CYS A 205 2.62 13.59 5.05
CA CYS A 205 3.96 13.65 4.49
C CYS A 205 4.31 12.29 3.90
N GLN A 206 4.86 12.30 2.69
CA GLN A 206 5.49 11.14 2.07
C GLN A 206 6.95 11.44 1.84
N ILE A 207 7.84 10.54 2.26
CA ILE A 207 9.28 10.62 2.03
C ILE A 207 9.73 9.30 1.43
N TYR A 208 10.47 9.32 0.33
CA TYR A 208 10.86 8.10 -0.35
C TYR A 208 12.23 8.21 -1.04
N SER A 209 12.93 7.08 -1.11
CA SER A 209 14.17 6.96 -1.87
C SER A 209 13.91 7.05 -3.38
N LEU A 210 14.91 7.52 -4.12
CA LEU A 210 14.93 7.49 -5.58
C LEU A 210 15.96 6.46 -6.09
N PRO A 211 15.64 5.67 -7.13
CA PRO A 211 14.33 5.55 -7.77
C PRO A 211 13.27 4.96 -6.82
N PHE A 212 11.99 5.23 -7.09
CA PHE A 212 10.90 4.73 -6.25
C PHE A 212 10.79 3.21 -6.34
N ILE A 213 10.81 2.55 -5.17
CA ILE A 213 10.86 1.09 -5.05
C ILE A 213 9.50 0.44 -4.72
N GLY A 214 8.52 1.23 -4.28
CA GLY A 214 7.21 0.73 -3.88
C GLY A 214 6.36 0.25 -5.06
N THR A 215 5.44 -0.67 -4.79
CA THR A 215 4.40 -1.11 -5.75
C THR A 215 3.06 -0.41 -5.54
N ARG A 216 2.93 0.33 -4.43
CA ARG A 216 1.70 0.97 -3.98
C ARG A 216 1.97 2.43 -3.60
N LEU A 217 1.11 3.33 -4.05
CA LEU A 217 1.05 4.73 -3.64
C LEU A 217 -0.32 5.03 -3.07
N ASP A 218 -0.35 5.43 -1.79
CA ASP A 218 -1.59 5.71 -1.08
C ASP A 218 -1.77 7.19 -0.77
N PHE A 219 -3.03 7.64 -0.87
CA PHE A 219 -3.45 9.01 -0.58
C PHE A 219 -2.63 10.04 -1.38
N VAL A 220 -2.60 9.87 -2.69
CA VAL A 220 -1.94 10.79 -3.62
C VAL A 220 -2.91 11.93 -3.97
N SER A 221 -2.50 13.17 -3.68
CA SER A 221 -3.27 14.38 -3.94
C SER A 221 -2.88 15.04 -5.28
N ASN A 222 -3.54 16.15 -5.64
CA ASN A 222 -3.16 16.97 -6.79
C ASN A 222 -1.76 17.60 -6.69
N ARG A 223 -1.13 17.61 -5.50
CA ARG A 223 0.20 18.22 -5.30
C ARG A 223 1.33 17.22 -5.45
N PHE A 224 1.04 15.92 -5.53
CA PHE A 224 2.06 14.91 -5.68
C PHE A 224 2.76 15.05 -7.05
N PRO A 225 4.10 15.03 -7.12
CA PRO A 225 4.85 15.26 -8.34
C PRO A 225 4.89 14.00 -9.23
N LEU A 226 3.72 13.42 -9.54
CA LEU A 226 3.60 12.28 -10.46
C LEU A 226 4.16 12.60 -11.86
N PHE A 227 4.29 13.89 -12.19
CA PHE A 227 4.55 14.40 -13.53
C PHE A 227 6.03 14.70 -13.81
N ASP A 228 6.90 14.48 -12.83
CA ASP A 228 8.34 14.63 -13.03
C ASP A 228 8.87 13.39 -13.78
N ILE A 229 9.15 13.56 -15.09
CA ILE A 229 9.59 12.47 -15.98
C ILE A 229 10.89 11.80 -15.52
N ASN A 230 11.68 12.49 -14.69
CA ASN A 230 12.91 11.94 -14.11
C ASN A 230 12.63 11.04 -12.89
N LYS A 231 11.43 11.12 -12.32
CA LYS A 231 10.97 10.33 -11.17
C LYS A 231 10.01 9.25 -11.67
N THR A 232 10.58 8.18 -12.20
CA THR A 232 9.76 7.08 -12.70
C THR A 232 9.20 6.26 -11.53
N PHE A 233 7.87 6.21 -11.43
CA PHE A 233 7.12 5.32 -10.53
C PHE A 233 6.80 4.00 -11.23
N SER A 234 7.79 3.47 -11.96
CA SER A 234 7.61 2.35 -12.92
C SER A 234 7.20 1.03 -12.27
N ASN A 235 7.41 0.89 -10.95
CA ASN A 235 7.03 -0.30 -10.18
C ASN A 235 5.61 -0.20 -9.59
N VAL A 236 4.97 0.98 -9.64
CA VAL A 236 3.66 1.18 -9.05
C VAL A 236 2.59 0.47 -9.87
N THR A 237 1.83 -0.36 -9.18
CA THR A 237 0.71 -1.13 -9.71
C THR A 237 -0.60 -0.83 -9.00
N THR A 238 -0.54 -0.20 -7.82
CA THR A 238 -1.72 0.22 -7.05
C THR A 238 -1.62 1.69 -6.68
N LEU A 239 -2.67 2.45 -6.97
CA LEU A 239 -2.78 3.87 -6.67
C LEU A 239 -4.11 4.16 -5.95
N LEU A 240 -4.03 4.82 -4.80
CA LEU A 240 -5.16 5.44 -4.13
C LEU A 240 -5.03 6.97 -4.21
N LEU A 241 -5.98 7.61 -4.89
CA LEU A 241 -6.07 9.05 -5.02
C LEU A 241 -7.02 9.63 -3.97
N PHE A 242 -6.58 10.69 -3.29
CA PHE A 242 -7.38 11.40 -2.30
C PHE A 242 -7.02 12.89 -2.28
N ASP A 243 -8.04 13.74 -2.42
CA ASP A 243 -7.90 15.19 -2.27
C ASP A 243 -9.26 15.78 -1.88
N ASP A 244 -9.36 16.36 -0.69
CA ASP A 244 -10.57 16.98 -0.17
C ASP A 244 -10.59 18.50 -0.36
N VAL A 245 -9.54 19.05 -1.01
CA VAL A 245 -9.38 20.49 -1.27
C VAL A 245 -9.58 20.80 -2.76
N LYS A 246 -9.15 19.91 -3.65
CA LYS A 246 -9.24 20.11 -5.11
C LYS A 246 -9.81 18.88 -5.84
N PRO A 247 -10.67 19.08 -6.85
CA PRO A 247 -11.05 17.99 -7.73
C PRO A 247 -9.86 17.52 -8.59
N PHE A 248 -9.87 16.26 -9.01
CA PHE A 248 -8.92 15.76 -10.01
C PHE A 248 -9.48 16.00 -11.42
N GLU A 249 -8.94 16.96 -12.15
CA GLU A 249 -9.41 17.26 -13.51
C GLU A 249 -8.95 16.20 -14.53
N SER A 250 -9.54 16.17 -15.73
CA SER A 250 -9.25 15.12 -16.71
C SER A 250 -7.76 14.99 -17.08
N ILE A 251 -7.06 16.12 -17.15
CA ILE A 251 -5.63 16.15 -17.46
C ILE A 251 -4.79 15.46 -16.38
N PHE A 252 -5.26 15.41 -15.13
CA PHE A 252 -4.59 14.69 -14.05
C PHE A 252 -4.52 13.20 -14.37
N PHE A 253 -5.64 12.60 -14.79
CA PHE A 253 -5.70 11.17 -15.12
C PHE A 253 -4.89 10.80 -16.36
N GLU A 254 -4.80 11.70 -17.34
CA GLU A 254 -3.90 11.52 -18.49
C GLU A 254 -2.44 11.40 -18.02
N HIS A 255 -2.04 12.27 -17.09
CA HIS A 255 -0.72 12.21 -16.52
C HIS A 255 -0.50 10.95 -15.68
N VAL A 256 -1.49 10.51 -14.90
CA VAL A 256 -1.41 9.26 -14.14
C VAL A 256 -1.17 8.08 -15.08
N ALA A 257 -1.94 7.97 -16.18
CA ALA A 257 -1.77 6.91 -17.16
C ALA A 257 -0.37 6.89 -17.79
N ARG A 258 0.21 8.07 -18.05
CA ARG A 258 1.58 8.21 -18.58
C ARG A 258 2.66 7.87 -17.55
N ALA A 259 2.51 8.34 -16.31
CA ALA A 259 3.49 8.15 -15.24
C ALA A 259 3.50 6.72 -14.68
N LEU A 260 2.34 6.06 -14.69
CA LEU A 260 2.11 4.75 -14.09
C LEU A 260 1.64 3.74 -15.17
N PRO A 261 2.47 3.42 -16.17
CA PRO A 261 2.06 2.57 -17.28
C PRO A 261 1.72 1.14 -16.86
N ARG A 262 2.08 0.70 -15.64
CA ARG A 262 1.78 -0.63 -15.09
C ARG A 262 0.64 -0.63 -14.07
N LEU A 263 -0.12 0.47 -13.96
CA LEU A 263 -1.19 0.58 -12.99
C LEU A 263 -2.26 -0.50 -13.23
N LYS A 264 -2.51 -1.32 -12.20
CA LYS A 264 -3.50 -2.41 -12.19
C LYS A 264 -4.71 -2.11 -11.33
N THR A 265 -4.52 -1.34 -10.26
CA THR A 265 -5.57 -0.99 -9.31
C THR A 265 -5.58 0.52 -9.10
N LEU A 266 -6.74 1.13 -9.34
CA LEU A 266 -6.97 2.55 -9.09
C LEU A 266 -8.17 2.71 -8.16
N GLU A 267 -7.94 3.38 -7.04
CA GLU A 267 -8.98 3.82 -6.12
C GLU A 267 -9.00 5.34 -6.09
N ILE A 268 -10.21 5.91 -6.09
CA ILE A 268 -10.41 7.35 -6.07
C ILE A 268 -11.37 7.68 -4.93
N ILE A 269 -10.95 8.62 -4.08
CA ILE A 269 -11.78 9.18 -3.01
C ILE A 269 -11.76 10.70 -3.18
N ASN A 270 -12.77 11.24 -3.85
CA ASN A 270 -12.91 12.67 -4.11
C ASN A 270 -14.37 13.03 -4.37
N GLN A 271 -15.00 13.73 -3.44
CA GLN A 271 -16.41 14.13 -3.53
C GLN A 271 -16.61 15.49 -4.24
N LEU A 272 -15.53 16.14 -4.66
CA LEU A 272 -15.59 17.44 -5.32
C LEU A 272 -15.93 17.27 -6.80
N GLU A 273 -16.88 18.08 -7.27
CA GLU A 273 -17.27 18.19 -8.68
C GLU A 273 -16.09 18.63 -9.56
N GLN A 274 -15.93 17.99 -10.73
CA GLN A 274 -14.91 18.40 -11.71
C GLN A 274 -15.35 19.72 -12.36
N ARG A 275 -14.43 20.68 -12.46
CA ARG A 275 -14.75 21.98 -13.07
C ARG A 275 -14.78 21.86 -14.58
N GLU A 276 -13.84 21.10 -15.13
CA GLU A 276 -13.70 20.90 -16.57
C GLU A 276 -14.51 19.70 -17.02
N LYS A 277 -15.82 19.92 -17.22
CA LYS A 277 -16.69 18.87 -17.76
C LYS A 277 -16.28 18.58 -19.19
N THR A 278 -15.69 17.41 -19.42
CA THR A 278 -15.35 16.83 -20.73
C THR A 278 -16.62 16.48 -21.50
N THR A 279 -17.43 17.47 -21.87
CA THR A 279 -18.75 17.26 -22.49
C THR A 279 -18.68 16.91 -23.98
N THR A 280 -17.51 16.99 -24.62
CA THR A 280 -17.44 16.92 -26.09
C THR A 280 -16.28 16.13 -26.70
N MET A 281 -15.24 15.74 -25.96
CA MET A 281 -14.13 14.97 -26.53
C MET A 281 -13.83 13.72 -25.71
N LYS A 282 -13.87 12.58 -26.40
CA LYS A 282 -13.28 11.32 -25.93
C LYS A 282 -11.81 11.60 -25.63
N THR A 283 -11.43 11.58 -24.36
CA THR A 283 -10.04 11.76 -24.00
C THR A 283 -9.32 10.47 -24.34
N ASN A 284 -8.19 10.55 -25.05
CA ASN A 284 -7.36 9.38 -25.39
C ASN A 284 -6.58 8.87 -24.16
N ILE A 285 -7.22 8.85 -22.99
CA ILE A 285 -6.66 8.32 -21.76
C ILE A 285 -6.88 6.82 -21.80
N ASN A 286 -5.78 6.08 -21.91
CA ASN A 286 -5.78 4.62 -21.94
C ASN A 286 -5.07 4.09 -20.69
N PHE A 287 -5.82 3.37 -19.87
CA PHE A 287 -5.28 2.60 -18.76
C PHE A 287 -5.13 1.13 -19.17
N ALA A 288 -4.09 0.85 -19.95
CA ALA A 288 -3.94 -0.44 -20.64
C ALA A 288 -3.94 -1.67 -19.70
N HIS A 289 -3.55 -1.51 -18.45
CA HIS A 289 -3.43 -2.60 -17.47
C HIS A 289 -4.38 -2.47 -16.28
N LEU A 290 -5.27 -1.48 -16.25
CA LEU A 290 -6.15 -1.26 -15.12
C LEU A 290 -7.23 -2.35 -15.07
N ALA A 291 -7.08 -3.23 -14.09
CA ALA A 291 -7.92 -4.39 -13.85
C ALA A 291 -8.99 -4.13 -12.79
N VAL A 292 -8.66 -3.30 -11.79
CA VAL A 292 -9.51 -3.01 -10.64
C VAL A 292 -9.72 -1.50 -10.52
N LEU A 293 -10.99 -1.06 -10.52
CA LEU A 293 -11.37 0.34 -10.34
C LEU A 293 -12.33 0.48 -9.15
N ILE A 294 -11.98 1.33 -8.19
CA ILE A 294 -12.74 1.53 -6.95
C ILE A 294 -13.21 2.98 -6.83
N LEU A 295 -14.53 3.15 -6.76
CA LEU A 295 -15.29 4.39 -6.91
C LEU A 295 -16.45 4.48 -5.88
N TYR A 296 -16.19 4.21 -4.60
CA TYR A 296 -17.22 4.27 -3.56
C TYR A 296 -17.55 5.69 -3.11
N ASP A 297 -16.51 6.48 -2.81
CA ASP A 297 -16.63 7.81 -2.21
C ASP A 297 -16.19 8.89 -3.19
N ILE A 298 -16.89 8.96 -4.33
CA ILE A 298 -16.59 9.90 -5.41
C ILE A 298 -17.80 10.75 -5.81
N HIS A 299 -17.52 11.90 -6.42
CA HIS A 299 -18.50 12.61 -7.24
C HIS A 299 -18.82 11.84 -8.53
N ILE A 300 -20.04 11.97 -9.04
CA ILE A 300 -20.50 11.24 -10.25
C ILE A 300 -19.66 11.53 -11.51
N ASP A 301 -19.02 12.70 -11.58
CA ASP A 301 -18.21 13.08 -12.75
C ASP A 301 -17.06 12.11 -12.98
N TYR A 302 -16.39 11.64 -11.91
CA TYR A 302 -15.31 10.67 -12.01
C TYR A 302 -15.82 9.36 -12.62
N ALA A 303 -16.94 8.82 -12.13
CA ALA A 303 -17.51 7.61 -12.70
C ALA A 303 -17.93 7.78 -14.17
N LYS A 304 -18.50 8.93 -14.53
CA LYS A 304 -18.81 9.25 -15.93
C LYS A 304 -17.56 9.33 -16.79
N GLN A 305 -16.50 9.98 -16.31
CA GLN A 305 -15.25 10.10 -17.04
C GLN A 305 -14.64 8.71 -17.30
N PHE A 306 -14.47 7.91 -16.25
CA PHE A 306 -13.89 6.57 -16.36
C PHE A 306 -14.75 5.63 -17.20
N LEU A 307 -16.04 5.49 -16.87
CA LEU A 307 -16.90 4.50 -17.53
C LEU A 307 -17.34 4.94 -18.92
N CYS A 308 -17.63 6.22 -19.14
CA CYS A 308 -18.23 6.69 -20.41
C CYS A 308 -17.22 7.31 -21.38
N GLN A 309 -16.01 7.68 -20.96
CA GLN A 309 -15.09 8.48 -21.79
C GLN A 309 -13.70 7.88 -21.95
N MET A 310 -13.27 6.99 -21.06
CA MET A 310 -11.97 6.34 -21.13
C MET A 310 -12.06 4.94 -21.72
N ASP A 311 -10.92 4.45 -22.24
CA ASP A 311 -10.75 3.05 -22.60
C ASP A 311 -10.26 2.26 -21.37
N LEU A 312 -11.12 1.40 -20.85
CA LEU A 312 -10.85 0.53 -19.70
C LEU A 312 -10.83 -0.93 -20.15
N SER A 313 -10.03 -1.22 -21.18
CA SER A 313 -10.07 -2.51 -21.86
C SER A 313 -9.71 -3.73 -21.02
N SER A 314 -9.02 -3.52 -19.90
CA SER A 314 -8.56 -4.56 -18.99
C SER A 314 -9.39 -4.66 -17.71
N LEU A 315 -10.47 -3.88 -17.59
CA LEU A 315 -11.28 -3.82 -16.38
C LEU A 315 -12.04 -5.14 -16.16
N ILE A 316 -11.77 -5.79 -15.02
CA ILE A 316 -12.40 -7.04 -14.59
C ILE A 316 -13.14 -6.89 -13.25
N GLU A 317 -12.76 -5.92 -12.43
CA GLU A 317 -13.39 -5.64 -11.15
C GLU A 317 -13.76 -4.15 -11.05
N LEU A 318 -15.04 -3.90 -10.75
CA LEU A 318 -15.56 -2.56 -10.50
C LEU A 318 -16.20 -2.51 -9.12
N ALA A 319 -15.66 -1.68 -8.25
CA ALA A 319 -16.28 -1.31 -7.00
C ALA A 319 -16.86 0.11 -7.14
N ILE A 320 -18.16 0.29 -6.94
CA ILE A 320 -18.83 1.58 -7.19
C ILE A 320 -20.03 1.80 -6.27
N ASN A 321 -20.33 3.06 -5.95
CA ASN A 321 -21.57 3.40 -5.26
C ASN A 321 -22.81 3.00 -6.10
N LYS A 322 -23.79 2.31 -5.47
CA LYS A 322 -25.02 1.83 -6.14
C LYS A 322 -25.76 2.95 -6.86
N ASP A 323 -25.94 4.11 -6.23
CA ASP A 323 -26.76 5.20 -6.78
C ASP A 323 -26.08 5.86 -8.00
N ILE A 324 -24.75 5.97 -7.96
CA ILE A 324 -23.94 6.45 -9.09
C ILE A 324 -24.04 5.47 -10.27
N LEU A 325 -23.90 4.17 -10.00
CA LEU A 325 -23.98 3.14 -11.03
C LEU A 325 -25.35 3.17 -11.74
N LEU A 326 -26.44 3.19 -10.97
CA LEU A 326 -27.80 3.25 -11.53
C LEU A 326 -28.00 4.49 -12.42
N THR A 327 -27.42 5.63 -12.01
CA THR A 327 -27.48 6.86 -12.80
C THR A 327 -26.75 6.74 -14.14
N ILE A 328 -25.59 6.07 -14.17
CA ILE A 328 -24.81 5.83 -15.40
C ILE A 328 -25.52 4.83 -16.31
N VAL A 329 -26.03 3.73 -15.73
CA VAL A 329 -26.77 2.70 -16.45
C VAL A 329 -28.02 3.27 -17.13
N ALA A 330 -28.77 4.13 -16.42
CA ALA A 330 -29.95 4.80 -16.95
C ALA A 330 -29.66 5.69 -18.18
N GLN A 331 -28.42 6.20 -18.31
CA GLN A 331 -28.00 7.02 -19.46
C GLN A 331 -27.63 6.18 -20.69
N ASN A 332 -27.49 4.85 -20.56
CA ASN A 332 -27.25 3.91 -21.64
C ASN A 332 -26.06 4.27 -22.57
N HIS A 333 -24.97 4.78 -22.00
CA HIS A 333 -23.77 5.15 -22.76
C HIS A 333 -23.10 3.90 -23.39
N PRO A 334 -22.84 3.88 -24.72
CA PRO A 334 -22.21 2.74 -25.38
C PRO A 334 -20.84 2.37 -24.78
N GLN A 335 -19.97 3.36 -24.57
CA GLN A 335 -18.64 3.13 -23.97
C GLN A 335 -18.74 2.55 -22.56
N ALA A 336 -19.73 2.96 -21.77
CA ALA A 336 -19.94 2.40 -20.44
C ALA A 336 -20.38 0.94 -20.51
N ARG A 337 -21.23 0.56 -21.48
CA ARG A 337 -21.55 -0.85 -21.74
C ARG A 337 -20.30 -1.63 -22.15
N ASP A 338 -19.50 -1.10 -23.06
CA ASP A 338 -18.27 -1.77 -23.52
C ASP A 338 -17.26 -1.98 -22.37
N ASN A 339 -17.04 -0.94 -21.54
CA ASN A 339 -16.16 -1.02 -20.38
C ASN A 339 -16.69 -2.00 -19.32
N CYS A 340 -18.00 -2.00 -19.06
CA CYS A 340 -18.61 -2.88 -18.04
C CYS A 340 -18.80 -4.33 -18.51
N SER A 341 -18.86 -4.58 -19.82
CA SER A 341 -19.14 -5.91 -20.39
C SER A 341 -18.11 -6.99 -20.04
N ARG A 342 -16.92 -6.60 -19.58
CA ARG A 342 -15.83 -7.50 -19.17
C ARG A 342 -15.68 -7.60 -17.65
N VAL A 343 -16.48 -6.85 -16.89
CA VAL A 343 -16.43 -6.87 -15.43
C VAL A 343 -17.02 -8.18 -14.93
N GLU A 344 -16.16 -9.01 -14.35
CA GLU A 344 -16.50 -10.29 -13.75
C GLU A 344 -16.95 -10.10 -12.30
N THR A 345 -16.42 -9.08 -11.62
CA THR A 345 -16.71 -8.80 -10.21
C THR A 345 -17.23 -7.37 -10.05
N LEU A 346 -18.51 -7.24 -9.72
CA LEU A 346 -19.16 -5.97 -9.40
C LEU A 346 -19.42 -5.88 -7.90
N LEU A 347 -18.80 -4.91 -7.25
CA LEU A 347 -18.98 -4.64 -5.82
C LEU A 347 -19.70 -3.30 -5.63
N THR A 348 -20.82 -3.31 -4.90
CA THR A 348 -21.59 -2.10 -4.62
C THR A 348 -21.67 -1.79 -3.14
N SER A 349 -21.73 -0.51 -2.79
CA SER A 349 -21.82 -0.06 -1.37
C SER A 349 -23.07 -0.59 -0.65
N LYS A 350 -24.09 -0.97 -1.41
CA LYS A 350 -25.30 -1.67 -0.95
C LYS A 350 -25.64 -2.77 -1.95
N PRO A 351 -26.25 -3.89 -1.53
CA PRO A 351 -26.70 -4.94 -2.45
C PRO A 351 -27.56 -4.38 -3.57
N LEU A 352 -27.35 -4.89 -4.78
CA LEU A 352 -28.26 -4.67 -5.90
C LEU A 352 -29.53 -5.48 -5.66
N ASP A 353 -30.69 -4.89 -5.95
CA ASP A 353 -31.93 -5.66 -5.96
C ASP A 353 -31.95 -6.49 -7.24
N GLU A 354 -32.26 -7.79 -7.13
CA GLU A 354 -32.22 -8.74 -8.26
C GLU A 354 -33.17 -8.35 -9.42
N SER A 355 -34.12 -7.44 -9.18
CA SER A 355 -35.12 -6.99 -10.15
C SER A 355 -34.68 -5.79 -11.01
N ILE A 356 -33.42 -5.38 -11.00
CA ILE A 356 -32.95 -4.22 -11.78
C ILE A 356 -32.49 -4.67 -13.18
N ASP A 357 -33.47 -4.87 -14.07
CA ASP A 357 -33.29 -5.22 -15.49
C ASP A 357 -32.18 -4.44 -16.23
N PRO A 358 -32.00 -3.11 -16.06
CA PRO A 358 -31.05 -2.38 -16.90
C PRO A 358 -29.57 -2.67 -16.57
N ILE A 359 -29.25 -3.26 -15.41
CA ILE A 359 -27.86 -3.63 -15.06
C ILE A 359 -27.38 -4.83 -15.89
N GLN A 360 -28.27 -5.78 -16.18
CA GLN A 360 -27.94 -6.98 -16.96
C GLN A 360 -27.43 -6.65 -18.38
N ASN A 361 -27.82 -5.49 -18.92
CA ASN A 361 -27.35 -5.00 -20.22
C ASN A 361 -25.91 -4.47 -20.19
N PHE A 362 -25.34 -4.22 -19.01
CA PHE A 362 -23.99 -3.68 -18.83
C PHE A 362 -23.02 -4.74 -18.33
N PHE A 363 -23.49 -5.67 -17.50
CA PHE A 363 -22.65 -6.67 -16.86
C PHE A 363 -23.19 -8.07 -17.19
N PRO A 364 -22.45 -8.90 -17.95
CA PRO A 364 -22.79 -10.31 -18.13
C PRO A 364 -22.40 -11.08 -16.86
N LEU A 365 -23.11 -10.81 -15.76
CA LEU A 365 -22.97 -11.57 -14.52
C LEU A 365 -23.67 -12.92 -14.72
N ALA A 366 -22.89 -13.99 -14.74
CA ALA A 366 -23.37 -15.37 -14.93
C ALA A 366 -24.03 -15.95 -13.67
#